data_AF-A0A6C0LJV2-F1
#
_entry.id   AF-A0A6C0LJV2-F1
#
_cell.length_a   1.000
_cell.length_b   1.000
_cell.length_c   1.000
_cell.angle_alpha   90.00
_cell.angle_beta   90.00
_cell.angle_gamma   90.00
#
_symmetry.space_group_name_H-M   'P 1'
#
loop_
_entity.id
_entity.type
_entity.pdbx_description
1 polymer ?
#
loop_
_entity_poly.entity_id
_entity_poly.type
_entity_poly.pdbx_seq_one_letter_code
_entity_poly.pdbx_strand_id
1 'polypeptide(L)'
;MNKDGDDYIDYSDDTFNKVLSLLYDKDPNSFPYDPRKGDVAAIPPQLYIGRLYNLLNIDYKIFDYSHTYENSYYTYMLAYSDLNNEFDIDPYSIKDDTIIFGIKSLERKIKLKTYKYKENKVAPRILLIMIYDKIIDVKDYFPSSIISEGSYVIDMFEKNTERYIEGNPDNLKSMRDTIYYNGYAYNLDSVVLANWNIDDGGHGIAGITCEKDKYVYNGWEKTSINPDTKKEITLNIPCELMKYDWNIQKDANFCLNRSQCIPEVFGLYPPRRALCFNFNKGNRVLTYVREEIEDKIKNLLKNKKEQGTKTSKITDIEYIDSIMNKLLSMPQNINTPSLLWLLSKRRGELRKEKRDEYIRKIEAEDKKRKMAMIFPGEDKIKEERQKMINTDLKIQRKSLKKVYTESLKDKLQSQKRLLKHGMFRF
;
A
#
# COMPACT_ATOMS: atom_id res chain seq x y z
N MET A 1 21.61 -13.69 -20.21
CA MET A 1 20.50 -13.68 -19.23
C MET A 1 20.34 -12.25 -18.77
N ASN A 2 19.33 -11.54 -19.29
CA ASN A 2 18.84 -10.25 -18.77
C ASN A 2 17.36 -10.26 -19.17
N LYS A 3 16.50 -10.61 -18.21
CA LYS A 3 15.03 -10.62 -18.38
C LYS A 3 14.39 -9.41 -17.70
N ASP A 4 15.20 -8.41 -17.35
CA ASP A 4 14.81 -7.32 -16.46
C ASP A 4 14.23 -6.12 -17.23
N GLY A 5 13.99 -6.25 -18.54
CA GLY A 5 13.59 -5.14 -19.41
C GLY A 5 12.09 -5.01 -19.65
N ASP A 6 11.37 -6.12 -19.86
CA ASP A 6 10.02 -6.04 -20.45
C ASP A 6 8.90 -5.81 -19.42
N ASP A 7 9.04 -6.33 -18.19
CA ASP A 7 8.01 -6.17 -17.14
C ASP A 7 7.99 -4.76 -16.52
N TYR A 8 9.09 -4.00 -16.67
CA TYR A 8 9.22 -2.62 -16.17
C TYR A 8 8.72 -1.55 -17.13
N ILE A 9 8.50 -1.87 -18.40
CA ILE A 9 8.00 -0.90 -19.38
C ILE A 9 6.59 -0.40 -19.01
N ASP A 10 5.80 -1.24 -18.33
CA ASP A 10 4.42 -0.94 -17.96
C ASP A 10 4.28 -0.33 -16.55
N TYR A 11 5.31 -0.42 -15.69
CA TYR A 11 5.34 0.22 -14.37
C TYR A 11 6.16 1.50 -14.44
N SER A 12 5.47 2.63 -14.50
CA SER A 12 6.11 3.93 -14.34
C SER A 12 6.42 4.15 -12.86
N ASP A 13 7.68 4.43 -12.54
CA ASP A 13 8.22 4.64 -11.19
C ASP A 13 7.52 5.76 -10.42
N ASP A 14 6.83 6.64 -11.14
CA ASP A 14 6.05 7.71 -10.56
C ASP A 14 4.67 7.27 -10.07
N THR A 15 4.28 5.99 -10.14
CA THR A 15 2.91 5.56 -9.78
C THR A 15 2.59 5.89 -8.33
N PHE A 16 3.49 5.58 -7.40
CA PHE A 16 3.30 5.93 -5.98
C PHE A 16 3.32 7.45 -5.78
N ASN A 17 4.24 8.16 -6.43
CA ASN A 17 4.30 9.62 -6.38
C ASN A 17 3.02 10.26 -6.95
N LYS A 18 2.43 9.70 -8.01
CA LYS A 18 1.15 10.12 -8.58
C LYS A 18 0.01 9.90 -7.59
N VAL A 19 -0.05 8.72 -6.96
CA VAL A 19 -1.06 8.45 -5.93
C VAL A 19 -0.93 9.44 -4.77
N LEU A 20 0.29 9.69 -4.28
CA LEU A 20 0.54 10.66 -3.22
C LEU A 20 0.18 12.10 -3.64
N SER A 21 0.53 12.53 -4.87
CA SER A 21 0.10 13.82 -5.42
C SER A 21 -1.42 13.94 -5.49
N LEU A 22 -2.11 12.87 -5.91
CA LEU A 22 -3.57 12.87 -6.01
C LEU A 22 -4.24 12.93 -4.63
N LEU A 23 -3.67 12.25 -3.63
CA LEU A 23 -4.14 12.32 -2.25
C LEU A 23 -3.97 13.74 -1.70
N TYR A 24 -2.80 14.34 -1.91
CA TYR A 24 -2.52 15.72 -1.52
C TYR A 24 -3.43 16.73 -2.21
N ASP A 25 -3.59 16.63 -3.54
CA ASP A 25 -4.43 17.54 -4.31
C ASP A 25 -5.90 17.48 -3.89
N LYS A 26 -6.33 16.31 -3.40
CA LYS A 26 -7.72 16.07 -3.01
C LYS A 26 -8.00 16.53 -1.59
N ASP A 27 -7.12 16.20 -0.65
CA ASP A 27 -7.28 16.55 0.75
C ASP A 27 -5.91 16.78 1.40
N PRO A 28 -5.33 17.98 1.22
CA PRO A 28 -4.01 18.28 1.78
C PRO A 28 -4.02 18.34 3.32
N ASN A 29 -5.20 18.45 3.94
CA ASN A 29 -5.34 18.37 5.39
C ASN A 29 -5.31 16.92 5.88
N SER A 30 -5.76 15.94 5.10
CA SER A 30 -5.59 14.51 5.43
C SER A 30 -4.33 13.90 4.81
N PHE A 31 -3.76 14.50 3.78
CA PHE A 31 -2.59 13.97 3.10
C PHE A 31 -1.63 15.11 2.77
N PRO A 32 -0.91 15.65 3.77
CA PRO A 32 -0.14 16.89 3.64
C PRO A 32 1.19 16.74 2.90
N TYR A 33 1.65 15.51 2.62
CA TYR A 33 2.82 15.25 1.80
C TYR A 33 2.54 15.54 0.34
N ASP A 34 3.14 16.61 -0.17
CA ASP A 34 3.21 16.86 -1.61
C ASP A 34 4.52 16.29 -2.17
N PRO A 35 4.52 15.16 -2.89
CA PRO A 35 5.75 14.59 -3.46
C PRO A 35 6.38 15.48 -4.54
N ARG A 36 5.70 16.56 -4.99
CA ARG A 36 6.22 17.52 -5.97
C ARG A 36 7.06 18.61 -5.30
N LYS A 37 6.86 18.84 -4.00
CA LYS A 37 7.67 19.72 -3.19
C LYS A 37 8.73 18.83 -2.54
N GLY A 38 10.01 19.01 -2.89
CA GLY A 38 11.10 18.21 -2.31
C GLY A 38 11.17 18.32 -0.78
N ASP A 39 12.01 17.47 -0.14
CA ASP A 39 12.35 17.44 1.30
C ASP A 39 11.38 18.13 2.28
N VAL A 40 10.10 17.77 2.22
CA VAL A 40 9.15 18.06 3.30
C VAL A 40 9.44 17.07 4.43
N ALA A 41 9.45 17.56 5.67
CA ALA A 41 9.74 16.76 6.86
C ALA A 41 9.03 15.39 6.83
N ALA A 42 9.77 14.34 7.17
CA ALA A 42 9.29 12.96 7.15
C ALA A 42 7.96 12.83 7.91
N ILE A 43 6.93 12.33 7.23
CA ILE A 43 5.63 12.10 7.84
C ILE A 43 5.62 10.72 8.50
N PRO A 44 5.12 10.61 9.74
CA PRO A 44 4.93 9.32 10.39
C PRO A 44 4.07 8.40 9.51
N PRO A 45 4.58 7.24 9.03
CA PRO A 45 3.87 6.37 8.10
C PRO A 45 2.53 5.88 8.65
N GLN A 46 2.44 5.66 9.96
CA GLN A 46 1.21 5.26 10.65
C GLN A 46 0.04 6.22 10.43
N LEU A 47 0.30 7.53 10.29
CA LEU A 47 -0.73 8.53 10.07
C LEU A 47 -1.32 8.38 8.66
N TYR A 48 -0.45 8.16 7.67
CA TYR A 48 -0.86 7.91 6.29
C TYR A 48 -1.62 6.60 6.16
N ILE A 49 -1.13 5.53 6.79
CA ILE A 49 -1.76 4.20 6.76
C ILE A 49 -3.18 4.27 7.35
N GLY A 50 -3.35 4.88 8.53
CA GLY A 50 -4.67 5.05 9.13
C GLY A 50 -5.63 5.84 8.23
N ARG A 51 -5.18 6.99 7.71
CA ARG A 51 -6.00 7.81 6.80
C ARG A 51 -6.37 7.10 5.50
N LEU A 52 -5.47 6.27 4.96
CA LEU A 52 -5.76 5.40 3.81
C LEU A 52 -6.82 4.34 4.16
N TYR A 53 -6.76 3.72 5.34
CA TYR A 53 -7.80 2.78 5.76
C TYR A 53 -9.16 3.44 5.89
N ASN A 54 -9.24 4.65 6.47
CA ASN A 54 -10.50 5.41 6.51
C ASN A 54 -11.07 5.67 5.13
N LEU A 55 -10.21 6.12 4.21
CA LEU A 55 -10.58 6.42 2.84
C LEU A 55 -11.15 5.19 2.11
N LEU A 56 -10.63 4.01 2.45
CA LEU A 56 -11.08 2.73 1.91
C LEU A 56 -12.29 2.14 2.64
N ASN A 57 -12.76 2.82 3.70
CA ASN A 57 -13.77 2.33 4.64
C ASN A 57 -13.33 0.99 5.26
N ILE A 58 -12.11 0.97 5.79
CA ILE A 58 -11.51 -0.13 6.56
C ILE A 58 -11.35 0.37 7.99
N ASP A 59 -12.03 -0.29 8.93
CA ASP A 59 -11.90 -0.03 10.35
C ASP A 59 -10.58 -0.59 10.88
N TYR A 60 -9.91 0.22 11.69
CA TYR A 60 -8.65 -0.12 12.33
C TYR A 60 -8.62 0.38 13.77
N LYS A 61 -7.74 -0.18 14.59
CA LYS A 61 -7.32 0.40 15.87
C LYS A 61 -5.80 0.46 15.95
N ILE A 62 -5.28 1.53 16.53
CA ILE A 62 -3.86 1.78 16.75
C ILE A 62 -3.55 1.73 18.25
N PHE A 63 -2.52 0.99 18.62
CA PHE A 63 -2.02 0.94 19.99
C PHE A 63 -0.56 1.38 20.03
N ASP A 64 -0.21 2.18 21.02
CA ASP A 64 1.16 2.52 21.36
C ASP A 64 1.67 1.53 22.41
N TYR A 65 2.74 0.81 22.09
CA TYR A 65 3.44 -0.10 22.97
C TYR A 65 4.87 0.38 23.14
N SER A 66 5.22 0.83 24.34
CA SER A 66 6.61 1.19 24.66
C SER A 66 7.17 0.25 25.71
N HIS A 67 8.43 -0.12 25.56
CA HIS A 67 9.16 -0.85 26.59
C HIS A 67 10.56 -0.26 26.75
N THR A 68 11.08 -0.26 27.98
CA THR A 68 12.47 0.08 28.29
C THR A 68 13.03 -0.94 29.27
N TYR A 69 14.34 -1.08 29.25
CA TYR A 69 15.09 -1.82 30.24
C TYR A 69 16.04 -0.84 30.94
N GLU A 70 15.64 -0.38 32.12
CA GLU A 70 16.40 0.60 32.90
C GLU A 70 16.58 0.08 34.33
N ASN A 71 17.78 0.25 34.88
CA ASN A 71 18.10 -0.13 36.27
C ASN A 71 17.76 -1.59 36.63
N SER A 72 17.85 -2.51 35.66
CA SER A 72 17.47 -3.93 35.79
C SER A 72 15.96 -4.22 35.86
N TYR A 73 15.11 -3.25 35.55
CA TYR A 73 13.65 -3.43 35.49
C TYR A 73 13.15 -3.24 34.05
N TYR A 74 12.32 -4.19 33.60
CA TYR A 74 11.51 -3.99 32.41
C TYR A 74 10.30 -3.14 32.78
N THR A 75 10.23 -1.95 32.21
CA THR A 75 9.01 -1.15 32.27
C THR A 75 8.39 -1.15 30.89
N TYR A 76 7.10 -1.40 30.83
CA TYR A 76 6.34 -1.32 29.60
C TYR A 76 5.07 -0.51 29.80
N MET A 77 4.49 -0.06 28.70
CA MET A 77 3.25 0.68 28.69
C MET A 77 2.52 0.37 27.38
N LEU A 78 1.23 0.05 27.51
CA LEU A 78 0.31 -0.06 26.39
C LEU A 78 -0.73 1.06 26.50
N ALA A 79 -0.95 1.80 25.42
CA ALA A 79 -1.92 2.87 25.37
C ALA A 79 -2.74 2.79 24.08
N TYR A 80 -3.98 3.25 24.16
CA TYR A 80 -4.78 3.53 22.97
C TYR A 80 -4.23 4.78 22.30
N SER A 81 -3.81 4.67 21.04
CA SER A 81 -3.03 5.73 20.39
C SER A 81 -3.85 6.97 20.08
N ASP A 82 -3.26 8.16 20.21
CA ASP A 82 -3.87 9.43 19.80
C ASP A 82 -4.06 9.57 18.28
N LEU A 83 -3.48 8.66 17.51
CA LEU A 83 -3.64 8.58 16.05
C LEU A 83 -4.89 7.82 15.59
N ASN A 84 -5.70 7.31 16.53
CA ASN A 84 -7.01 6.77 16.20
C ASN A 84 -8.00 7.88 15.85
N ASN A 85 -8.97 7.55 14.99
CA ASN A 85 -9.92 8.54 14.45
C ASN A 85 -10.81 9.19 15.48
N GLU A 86 -11.14 8.49 16.57
CA GLU A 86 -12.04 9.03 17.60
C GLU A 86 -11.44 10.23 18.32
N PHE A 87 -10.10 10.38 18.27
CA PHE A 87 -9.47 11.58 18.74
C PHE A 87 -9.77 12.75 17.82
N ASP A 88 -9.82 12.58 16.50
CA ASP A 88 -10.00 13.67 15.53
C ASP A 88 -9.09 14.86 15.87
N ILE A 89 -7.78 14.57 15.90
CA ILE A 89 -6.74 15.52 16.25
C ILE A 89 -5.68 15.44 15.17
N ASP A 90 -5.44 16.55 14.49
CA ASP A 90 -4.30 16.63 13.59
C ASP A 90 -2.99 16.67 14.39
N PRO A 91 -2.07 15.70 14.19
CA PRO A 91 -0.86 15.65 15.00
C PRO A 91 0.17 16.71 14.58
N TYR A 92 -0.13 17.48 13.54
CA TYR A 92 0.76 18.46 12.92
C TYR A 92 0.02 19.75 12.54
N SER A 93 0.81 20.76 12.21
CA SER A 93 0.37 22.01 11.59
C SER A 93 1.17 22.27 10.32
N ILE A 94 0.53 22.83 9.29
CA ILE A 94 1.23 23.31 8.09
C ILE A 94 1.52 24.80 8.28
N LYS A 95 2.80 25.18 8.23
CA LYS A 95 3.24 26.58 8.28
C LYS A 95 4.30 26.80 7.23
N ASP A 96 4.10 27.78 6.34
CA ASP A 96 5.06 28.14 5.28
C ASP A 96 5.50 26.90 4.48
N ASP A 97 4.53 26.08 4.04
CA ASP A 97 4.74 24.79 3.35
C ASP A 97 5.55 23.73 4.14
N THR A 98 5.82 23.99 5.43
CA THR A 98 6.51 23.07 6.32
C THR A 98 5.51 22.36 7.22
N ILE A 99 5.59 21.03 7.27
CA ILE A 99 4.82 20.21 8.20
C ILE A 99 5.55 20.20 9.54
N ILE A 100 4.89 20.70 10.58
CA ILE A 100 5.43 20.73 11.92
C ILE A 100 4.62 19.80 12.81
N PHE A 101 5.23 18.70 13.25
CA PHE A 101 4.63 17.77 14.21
C PHE A 101 4.72 18.33 15.63
N GLY A 102 3.70 18.07 16.45
CA GLY A 102 3.75 18.33 17.89
C GLY A 102 2.44 18.77 18.52
N ILE A 103 2.38 18.64 19.85
CA ILE A 103 1.22 18.97 20.67
C ILE A 103 1.19 20.48 20.95
N LYS A 104 0.77 21.27 19.96
CA LYS A 104 0.84 22.74 20.05
C LYS A 104 -0.39 23.41 20.64
N SER A 105 -1.60 22.93 20.36
CA SER A 105 -2.80 23.60 20.88
C SER A 105 -3.13 23.13 22.31
N LEU A 106 -3.51 24.09 23.16
CA LEU A 106 -4.01 23.82 24.50
C LEU A 106 -5.24 22.90 24.44
N GLU A 107 -6.11 23.09 23.45
CA GLU A 107 -7.26 22.23 23.18
C GLU A 107 -6.87 20.77 22.95
N ARG A 108 -5.83 20.52 22.13
CA ARG A 108 -5.30 19.17 21.92
C ARG A 108 -4.81 18.56 23.23
N LYS A 109 -4.06 19.31 24.03
CA LYS A 109 -3.58 18.85 25.35
C LYS A 109 -4.74 18.50 26.28
N ILE A 110 -5.79 19.34 26.31
CA ILE A 110 -6.97 19.11 27.15
C ILE A 110 -7.73 17.87 26.67
N LYS A 111 -8.03 17.77 25.36
CA LYS A 111 -8.75 16.64 24.77
C LYS A 111 -8.03 15.32 25.09
N LEU A 112 -6.71 15.30 24.93
CA LEU A 112 -5.92 14.10 25.17
C LEU A 112 -5.78 13.74 26.67
N LYS A 113 -5.68 14.73 27.57
CA LYS A 113 -5.66 14.49 29.03
C LYS A 113 -7.01 14.06 29.61
N THR A 114 -8.10 14.42 28.95
CA THR A 114 -9.47 14.14 29.43
C THR A 114 -10.07 12.90 28.77
N TYR A 115 -9.59 12.50 27.60
CA TYR A 115 -10.09 11.32 26.90
C TYR A 115 -9.76 10.05 27.68
N LYS A 116 -10.80 9.33 28.11
CA LYS A 116 -10.66 8.01 28.75
C LYS A 116 -10.98 6.93 27.74
N TYR A 117 -9.98 6.13 27.40
CA TYR A 117 -10.22 4.95 26.58
C TYR A 117 -11.23 4.03 27.28
N LYS A 118 -12.23 3.59 26.53
CA LYS A 118 -13.19 2.56 26.96
C LYS A 118 -13.20 1.48 25.90
N GLU A 119 -12.69 0.30 26.25
CA GLU A 119 -12.78 -0.87 25.37
C GLU A 119 -14.24 -1.16 25.04
N ASN A 120 -14.56 -1.17 23.75
CA ASN A 120 -15.92 -1.31 23.24
C ASN A 120 -16.24 -2.73 22.75
N LYS A 121 -15.33 -3.70 22.99
CA LYS A 121 -15.40 -5.09 22.52
C LYS A 121 -15.50 -5.23 20.99
N VAL A 122 -15.35 -4.13 20.24
CA VAL A 122 -15.33 -4.16 18.78
C VAL A 122 -13.96 -4.62 18.33
N ALA A 123 -13.92 -5.67 17.53
CA ALA A 123 -12.72 -6.19 16.89
C ALA A 123 -12.60 -5.55 15.49
N PRO A 124 -11.65 -4.63 15.26
CA PRO A 124 -11.51 -3.98 13.96
C PRO A 124 -10.99 -4.96 12.89
N ARG A 125 -11.07 -4.60 11.61
CA ARG A 125 -10.44 -5.41 10.56
C ARG A 125 -8.91 -5.40 10.61
N ILE A 126 -8.33 -4.27 11.01
CA ILE A 126 -6.88 -4.09 11.13
C ILE A 126 -6.50 -3.67 12.55
N LEU A 127 -5.39 -4.20 13.06
CA LEU A 127 -4.72 -3.70 14.26
C LEU A 127 -3.33 -3.18 13.88
N LEU A 128 -3.01 -1.96 14.31
CA LEU A 128 -1.68 -1.38 14.19
C LEU A 128 -1.05 -1.29 15.58
N ILE A 129 0.10 -1.92 15.78
CA ILE A 129 0.84 -1.86 17.05
C ILE A 129 2.13 -1.07 16.81
N MET A 130 2.18 0.14 17.36
CA MET A 130 3.35 1.01 17.28
C MET A 130 4.27 0.71 18.45
N ILE A 131 5.44 0.15 18.16
CA ILE A 131 6.41 -0.30 19.14
C ILE A 131 7.54 0.72 19.24
N TYR A 132 7.87 1.10 20.48
CA TYR A 132 8.96 2.01 20.78
C TYR A 132 9.90 1.42 21.83
N ASP A 133 11.20 1.49 21.55
CA ASP A 133 12.27 0.98 22.43
C ASP A 133 12.62 1.93 23.59
N LYS A 134 11.86 3.01 23.74
CA LYS A 134 11.96 3.96 24.84
C LYS A 134 10.56 4.21 25.37
N ILE A 135 10.41 4.35 26.68
CA ILE A 135 9.17 4.87 27.25
C ILE A 135 8.99 6.26 26.64
N ILE A 136 7.98 6.39 25.79
CA ILE A 136 7.51 7.70 25.40
C ILE A 136 6.85 8.29 26.64
N ASP A 137 7.04 9.59 26.88
CA ASP A 137 6.32 10.39 27.89
C ASP A 137 4.79 10.45 27.65
N VAL A 138 4.18 9.42 27.05
CA VAL A 138 2.73 9.21 26.95
C VAL A 138 2.09 9.30 28.34
N LYS A 139 2.80 8.98 29.43
CA LYS A 139 2.33 9.25 30.80
C LYS A 139 2.12 10.74 31.08
N ASP A 140 3.00 11.60 30.62
CA ASP A 140 2.93 13.04 30.85
C ASP A 140 1.95 13.74 29.88
N TYR A 141 1.84 13.18 28.67
CA TYR A 141 0.98 13.73 27.64
C TYR A 141 -0.46 13.18 27.71
N PHE A 142 -0.64 11.87 27.90
CA PHE A 142 -1.88 11.11 27.64
C PHE A 142 -2.19 10.03 28.72
N PRO A 143 -2.18 10.35 30.02
CA PRO A 143 -2.31 9.35 31.08
C PRO A 143 -3.64 8.57 31.04
N SER A 144 -4.68 9.14 30.43
CA SER A 144 -6.04 8.59 30.37
C SER A 144 -6.28 7.65 29.20
N SER A 145 -5.36 7.56 28.23
CA SER A 145 -5.40 6.55 27.16
C SER A 145 -4.57 5.30 27.49
N ILE A 146 -3.79 5.35 28.58
CA ILE A 146 -3.07 4.19 29.09
C ILE A 146 -4.08 3.10 29.42
N ILE A 147 -3.89 1.95 28.80
CA ILE A 147 -4.66 0.75 29.08
C ILE A 147 -4.03 0.19 30.34
N SER A 148 -4.55 0.66 31.49
CA SER A 148 -4.09 0.22 32.80
C SER A 148 -4.24 -1.28 32.88
N GLU A 149 -3.12 -1.98 32.91
CA GLU A 149 -3.09 -3.31 33.49
C GLU A 149 -3.53 -3.17 34.94
N GLY A 150 -4.33 -4.14 35.42
CA GLY A 150 -4.42 -4.35 36.85
C GLY A 150 -2.98 -4.35 37.39
N SER A 151 -2.70 -3.41 38.28
CA SER A 151 -1.41 -3.14 38.87
C SER A 151 -0.73 -4.43 39.34
N TYR A 152 0.24 -4.92 38.57
CA TYR A 152 1.26 -5.83 39.06
C TYR A 152 2.63 -5.25 38.75
N VAL A 153 3.30 -4.85 39.82
CA VAL A 153 4.75 -5.02 39.91
C VAL A 153 4.97 -6.51 39.63
N ILE A 154 5.61 -6.82 38.50
CA ILE A 154 6.08 -8.18 38.23
C ILE A 154 7.19 -8.42 39.27
N ASP A 155 6.82 -9.07 40.37
CA ASP A 155 7.79 -9.90 41.07
C ASP A 155 8.11 -11.06 40.12
N MET A 156 9.40 -11.28 39.88
CA MET A 156 9.88 -12.35 39.02
C MET A 156 9.38 -13.70 39.53
N PHE A 157 9.26 -14.66 38.60
CA PHE A 157 8.90 -16.08 38.78
C PHE A 157 7.40 -16.42 38.68
N GLU A 158 6.95 -16.87 37.51
CA GLU A 158 6.79 -18.32 37.27
C GLU A 158 6.52 -18.61 35.79
N LYS A 159 7.31 -19.55 35.25
CA LYS A 159 7.11 -20.17 33.94
C LYS A 159 5.89 -21.11 34.01
N ASN A 160 5.14 -21.14 32.92
CA ASN A 160 4.21 -22.20 32.51
C ASN A 160 2.80 -22.17 33.12
N THR A 161 1.92 -21.31 32.59
CA THR A 161 0.55 -21.70 32.22
C THR A 161 -0.04 -20.67 31.26
N GLU A 162 -0.15 -21.00 29.97
CA GLU A 162 -0.87 -20.17 28.98
C GLU A 162 -2.39 -20.31 29.21
N ARG A 163 -2.97 -19.44 30.05
CA ARG A 163 -4.41 -19.18 30.03
C ARG A 163 -4.67 -18.02 29.07
N TYR A 164 -5.27 -18.32 27.93
CA TYR A 164 -5.81 -17.31 27.01
C TYR A 164 -6.99 -16.62 27.68
N ILE A 165 -6.82 -15.35 28.03
CA ILE A 165 -7.90 -14.48 28.50
C ILE A 165 -8.24 -13.51 27.36
N GLU A 166 -9.52 -13.51 26.99
CA GLU A 166 -10.09 -12.64 25.95
C GLU A 166 -9.88 -11.15 26.31
N GLY A 167 -9.29 -10.37 25.41
CA GLY A 167 -9.00 -8.95 25.64
C GLY A 167 -7.74 -8.66 26.47
N ASN A 168 -6.87 -9.64 26.70
CA ASN A 168 -5.64 -9.45 27.47
C ASN A 168 -4.63 -8.54 26.72
N PRO A 169 -4.16 -7.42 27.33
CA PRO A 169 -3.03 -6.62 26.85
C PRO A 169 -1.81 -7.45 26.45
N ASP A 170 -1.58 -8.61 27.08
CA ASP A 170 -0.48 -9.51 26.77
C ASP A 170 -0.45 -9.96 25.30
N ASN A 171 -1.61 -10.12 24.65
CA ASN A 171 -1.64 -10.48 23.24
C ASN A 171 -1.10 -9.36 22.35
N LEU A 172 -1.48 -8.10 22.62
CA LEU A 172 -1.01 -6.92 21.88
C LEU A 172 0.49 -6.65 22.10
N LYS A 173 1.02 -7.03 23.27
CA LYS A 173 2.44 -6.93 23.63
C LYS A 173 3.29 -8.10 23.12
N SER A 174 2.66 -9.22 22.74
CA SER A 174 3.38 -10.49 22.54
C SER A 174 4.28 -10.54 21.30
N MET A 175 4.02 -9.70 20.29
CA MET A 175 4.71 -9.71 19.00
C MET A 175 4.75 -11.12 18.36
N ARG A 176 3.70 -11.93 18.57
CA ARG A 176 3.55 -13.23 17.91
C ARG A 176 3.00 -13.05 16.50
N ASP A 177 3.30 -14.00 15.62
CA ASP A 177 2.74 -14.01 14.27
C ASP A 177 1.21 -14.05 14.28
N THR A 178 0.60 -14.70 15.28
CA THR A 178 -0.85 -14.67 15.50
C THR A 178 -1.16 -14.19 16.92
N ILE A 179 -2.09 -13.23 17.01
CA ILE A 179 -2.58 -12.67 18.27
C ILE A 179 -4.11 -12.75 18.35
N TYR A 180 -4.66 -12.66 19.55
CA TYR A 180 -6.10 -12.64 19.79
C TYR A 180 -6.54 -11.31 20.40
N TYR A 181 -7.54 -10.68 19.79
CA TYR A 181 -8.12 -9.43 20.29
C TYR A 181 -9.64 -9.47 20.14
N ASN A 182 -10.35 -9.21 21.25
CA ASN A 182 -11.82 -9.23 21.32
C ASN A 182 -12.47 -10.49 20.69
N GLY A 183 -11.87 -11.67 20.94
CA GLY A 183 -12.39 -12.96 20.48
C GLY A 183 -12.02 -13.35 19.05
N TYR A 184 -11.28 -12.51 18.31
CA TYR A 184 -10.84 -12.80 16.95
C TYR A 184 -9.33 -13.01 16.86
N ALA A 185 -8.93 -13.93 15.99
CA ALA A 185 -7.54 -14.14 15.61
C ALA A 185 -7.10 -13.10 14.56
N TYR A 186 -5.87 -12.63 14.70
CA TYR A 186 -5.21 -11.73 13.78
C TYR A 186 -3.82 -12.23 13.44
N ASN A 187 -3.45 -12.18 12.16
CA ASN A 187 -2.14 -12.57 11.67
C ASN A 187 -1.31 -11.34 11.35
N LEU A 188 -0.02 -11.40 11.68
CA LEU A 188 0.97 -10.39 11.34
C LEU A 188 1.20 -10.42 9.82
N ASP A 189 0.76 -9.38 9.14
CA ASP A 189 0.82 -9.27 7.68
C ASP A 189 2.07 -8.51 7.22
N SER A 190 2.36 -7.40 7.91
CA SER A 190 3.47 -6.52 7.56
C SER A 190 4.02 -5.75 8.76
N VAL A 191 5.21 -5.21 8.59
CA VAL A 191 5.91 -4.38 9.57
C VAL A 191 6.59 -3.22 8.86
N VAL A 192 6.45 -2.01 9.39
CA VAL A 192 7.31 -0.88 9.04
C VAL A 192 8.36 -0.75 10.12
N LEU A 193 9.63 -0.60 9.74
CA LEU A 193 10.75 -0.51 10.67
C LEU A 193 11.67 0.66 10.32
N ALA A 194 12.14 1.35 11.35
CA ALA A 194 13.21 2.32 11.25
C ALA A 194 14.58 1.64 11.39
N ASN A 195 15.62 2.23 10.81
CA ASN A 195 16.98 1.78 11.08
C ASN A 195 17.33 2.02 12.56
N TRP A 196 18.03 1.07 13.19
CA TRP A 196 18.38 1.16 14.61
C TRP A 196 19.60 2.06 14.85
N ASN A 197 20.45 2.24 13.84
CA ASN A 197 21.63 3.11 13.90
C ASN A 197 21.32 4.53 13.39
N ILE A 198 20.48 5.25 14.13
CA ILE A 198 19.91 6.54 13.73
C ILE A 198 20.98 7.61 13.45
N ASP A 199 22.15 7.51 14.09
CA ASP A 199 23.28 8.44 13.92
C ASP A 199 23.86 8.45 12.48
N ASP A 200 23.53 7.43 11.67
CA ASP A 200 23.95 7.29 10.27
C ASP A 200 22.87 7.79 9.27
N GLY A 201 21.79 8.42 9.76
CA GLY A 201 20.64 8.93 9.00
C GLY A 201 19.35 8.16 9.30
N GLY A 202 18.19 8.78 9.07
CA GLY A 202 16.88 8.15 9.27
C GLY A 202 16.33 7.54 7.98
N HIS A 203 16.01 6.24 7.98
CA HIS A 203 15.34 5.57 6.87
C HIS A 203 14.33 4.53 7.36
N GLY A 204 13.20 4.43 6.67
CA GLY A 204 12.15 3.46 6.94
C GLY A 204 12.09 2.39 5.85
N ILE A 205 11.91 1.14 6.23
CA ILE A 205 11.69 0.02 5.31
C ILE A 205 10.46 -0.77 5.75
N ALA A 206 9.94 -1.62 4.86
CA ALA A 206 8.80 -2.47 5.15
C ALA A 206 9.17 -3.95 5.00
N GLY A 207 8.76 -4.78 5.97
CA GLY A 207 8.60 -6.21 5.82
C GLY A 207 7.16 -6.52 5.42
N ILE A 208 6.97 -7.30 4.35
CA ILE A 208 5.65 -7.60 3.78
C ILE A 208 5.52 -9.11 3.60
N THR A 209 4.33 -9.65 3.87
CA THR A 209 3.97 -11.04 3.53
C THR A 209 3.13 -11.06 2.25
N CYS A 210 3.47 -11.91 1.30
CA CYS A 210 2.71 -12.13 0.08
C CYS A 210 2.65 -13.63 -0.24
N GLU A 211 1.45 -14.18 -0.39
CA GLU A 211 1.22 -15.63 -0.66
C GLU A 211 2.02 -16.58 0.26
N LYS A 212 2.22 -16.20 1.54
CA LYS A 212 3.03 -16.87 2.58
C LYS A 212 4.55 -16.69 2.47
N ASP A 213 5.04 -16.16 1.36
CA ASP A 213 6.42 -15.72 1.26
C ASP A 213 6.58 -14.35 1.93
N LYS A 214 7.78 -14.09 2.44
CA LYS A 214 8.12 -12.85 3.13
C LYS A 214 9.16 -12.07 2.33
N TYR A 215 8.98 -10.75 2.33
CA TYR A 215 9.76 -9.81 1.52
C TYR A 215 10.12 -8.57 2.32
N VAL A 216 11.17 -7.88 1.89
CA VAL A 216 11.55 -6.54 2.34
C VAL A 216 11.42 -5.57 1.18
N TYR A 217 10.92 -4.37 1.47
CA TYR A 217 10.86 -3.25 0.55
C TYR A 217 11.55 -2.03 1.17
N ASN A 218 12.50 -1.42 0.47
CA ASN A 218 13.28 -0.31 1.00
C ASN A 218 12.91 1.07 0.45
N GLY A 219 12.04 1.14 -0.57
CA GLY A 219 11.63 2.40 -1.19
C GLY A 219 12.73 3.15 -1.94
N TRP A 220 13.86 2.52 -2.26
CA TRP A 220 14.93 3.15 -3.05
C TRP A 220 14.83 2.81 -4.52
N GLU A 221 15.58 3.57 -5.33
CA GLU A 221 15.79 3.32 -6.74
C GLU A 221 17.26 2.92 -6.96
N LYS A 222 17.53 1.88 -7.77
CA LYS A 222 18.85 1.56 -8.30
C LYS A 222 19.09 2.34 -9.59
N THR A 223 20.31 2.86 -9.76
CA THR A 223 20.72 3.46 -11.03
C THR A 223 21.25 2.37 -11.95
N SER A 224 20.63 2.19 -13.12
CA SER A 224 21.12 1.26 -14.14
C SER A 224 22.12 1.94 -15.08
N ILE A 225 23.14 1.20 -15.56
CA ILE A 225 24.04 1.64 -16.63
C ILE A 225 23.71 0.82 -17.87
N ASN A 226 23.39 1.48 -18.98
CA ASN A 226 23.13 0.78 -20.23
C ASN A 226 24.43 0.10 -20.72
N PRO A 227 24.45 -1.25 -20.86
CA PRO A 227 25.65 -1.98 -21.23
C PRO A 227 26.15 -1.66 -22.65
N ASP A 228 25.26 -1.24 -23.56
CA ASP A 228 25.59 -1.04 -24.97
C ASP A 228 26.22 0.32 -25.27
N THR A 229 25.94 1.35 -24.43
CA THR A 229 26.38 2.72 -24.73
C THR A 229 27.53 3.22 -23.85
N LYS A 230 27.85 2.53 -22.73
CA LYS A 230 28.77 3.03 -21.67
C LYS A 230 28.54 4.50 -21.28
N LYS A 231 27.35 5.03 -21.60
CA LYS A 231 26.87 6.35 -21.21
C LYS A 231 25.82 6.10 -20.16
N GLU A 232 25.93 6.84 -19.05
CA GLU A 232 24.94 6.86 -17.99
C GLU A 232 23.57 7.19 -18.60
N ILE A 233 22.75 6.17 -18.79
CA ILE A 233 21.31 6.37 -18.87
C ILE A 233 20.85 6.18 -17.43
N THR A 234 20.69 7.28 -16.70
CA THR A 234 20.13 7.34 -15.35
C THR A 234 18.65 6.98 -15.37
N LEU A 235 18.35 5.71 -15.67
CA LEU A 235 17.06 5.13 -15.32
C LEU A 235 17.14 4.76 -13.85
N ASN A 236 16.39 5.50 -13.05
CA ASN A 236 16.14 5.18 -11.66
C ASN A 236 15.10 4.06 -11.62
N ILE A 237 15.52 2.83 -11.32
CA ILE A 237 14.61 1.69 -11.27
C ILE A 237 14.30 1.41 -9.81
N PRO A 238 13.04 1.39 -9.35
CA PRO A 238 12.71 1.07 -7.97
C PRO A 238 13.26 -0.30 -7.61
N CYS A 239 13.80 -0.42 -6.41
CA CYS A 239 14.20 -1.68 -5.84
C CYS A 239 12.98 -2.61 -5.78
N GLU A 240 13.17 -3.84 -6.27
CA GLU A 240 12.18 -4.90 -6.20
C GLU A 240 11.85 -5.28 -4.76
N LEU A 241 10.71 -5.97 -4.58
CA LEU A 241 10.45 -6.70 -3.35
C LEU A 241 11.51 -7.78 -3.17
N MET A 242 12.36 -7.62 -2.16
CA MET A 242 13.48 -8.50 -1.86
C MET A 242 12.98 -9.69 -1.05
N LYS A 243 13.09 -10.92 -1.55
CA LYS A 243 12.72 -12.11 -0.75
C LYS A 243 13.59 -12.17 0.50
N TYR A 244 12.95 -12.15 1.66
CA TYR A 244 13.63 -12.17 2.95
C TYR A 244 12.66 -12.64 4.03
N ASP A 245 13.02 -13.73 4.71
CA ASP A 245 12.21 -14.31 5.79
C ASP A 245 12.32 -13.49 7.08
N TRP A 246 11.63 -12.35 7.09
CA TRP A 246 11.60 -11.47 8.25
C TRP A 246 10.80 -12.11 9.39
N ASN A 247 11.32 -11.98 10.60
CA ASN A 247 10.71 -12.52 11.80
C ASN A 247 10.94 -11.53 12.95
N ILE A 248 9.84 -11.05 13.54
CA ILE A 248 9.87 -10.02 14.59
C ILE A 248 10.49 -10.51 15.90
N GLN A 249 10.50 -11.82 16.13
CA GLN A 249 11.08 -12.46 17.32
C GLN A 249 12.55 -12.81 17.13
N LYS A 250 13.05 -12.80 15.89
CA LYS A 250 14.44 -13.16 15.60
C LYS A 250 15.33 -11.92 15.74
N ASP A 251 16.28 -11.99 16.66
CA ASP A 251 17.35 -10.99 16.75
C ASP A 251 18.35 -11.20 15.61
N ALA A 252 18.11 -10.55 14.48
CA ALA A 252 18.96 -10.63 13.30
C ALA A 252 19.18 -9.25 12.70
N ASN A 253 20.41 -8.76 12.84
CA ASN A 253 20.86 -7.53 12.19
C ASN A 253 21.12 -7.78 10.70
N PHE A 254 20.71 -6.83 9.87
CA PHE A 254 21.08 -6.77 8.47
C PHE A 254 21.21 -5.30 8.06
N CYS A 255 21.93 -5.01 6.98
CA CYS A 255 21.96 -3.67 6.40
C CYS A 255 21.63 -3.75 4.92
N LEU A 256 21.13 -2.66 4.36
CA LEU A 256 20.77 -2.65 2.95
C LEU A 256 21.96 -2.26 2.07
N ASN A 257 22.24 -3.09 1.07
CA ASN A 257 23.14 -2.70 -0.01
C ASN A 257 22.38 -1.80 -0.99
N ARG A 258 22.71 -0.50 -1.01
CA ARG A 258 22.05 0.50 -1.89
C ARG A 258 22.23 0.21 -3.37
N SER A 259 23.37 -0.37 -3.76
CA SER A 259 23.69 -0.63 -5.17
C SER A 259 22.97 -1.85 -5.71
N GLN A 260 22.78 -2.87 -4.86
CA GLN A 260 22.19 -4.14 -5.26
C GLN A 260 20.72 -4.26 -4.87
N CYS A 261 20.19 -3.36 -4.04
CA CYS A 261 18.85 -3.49 -3.47
C CYS A 261 18.66 -4.87 -2.84
N ILE A 262 19.56 -5.32 -1.96
CA ILE A 262 19.41 -6.58 -1.22
C ILE A 262 19.74 -6.39 0.27
N PRO A 263 19.11 -7.16 1.17
CA PRO A 263 19.53 -7.25 2.57
C PRO A 263 20.85 -8.01 2.65
N GLU A 264 21.89 -7.37 3.19
CA GLU A 264 23.17 -8.00 3.49
C GLU A 264 23.32 -8.19 4.99
N VAL A 265 23.59 -9.43 5.39
CA VAL A 265 23.94 -9.75 6.77
C VAL A 265 25.43 -9.44 6.92
N PHE A 266 25.72 -8.26 7.48
CA PHE A 266 27.09 -7.94 7.90
C PHE A 266 27.41 -8.66 9.21
N GLY A 267 28.70 -8.92 9.45
CA GLY A 267 29.18 -9.42 10.73
C GLY A 267 29.02 -8.38 11.87
N LEU A 268 29.81 -8.52 12.93
CA LEU A 268 29.69 -7.68 14.14
C LEU A 268 29.86 -6.17 13.91
N TYR A 269 30.43 -5.75 12.76
CA TYR A 269 30.72 -4.35 12.46
C TYR A 269 30.16 -3.98 11.08
N PRO A 270 29.03 -3.25 11.02
CA PRO A 270 28.51 -2.74 9.75
C PRO A 270 29.44 -1.64 9.18
N PRO A 271 29.43 -1.43 7.87
CA PRO A 271 30.15 -0.30 7.26
C PRO A 271 29.67 1.02 7.86
N ARG A 272 30.58 1.98 8.03
CA ARG A 272 30.24 3.33 8.48
C ARG A 272 29.20 3.95 7.53
N ARG A 273 28.11 4.53 8.05
CA ARG A 273 26.97 5.06 7.28
C ARG A 273 26.11 4.00 6.56
N ALA A 274 26.28 2.72 6.84
CA ALA A 274 25.33 1.71 6.39
C ALA A 274 24.00 1.91 7.12
N LEU A 275 22.87 1.75 6.44
CA LEU A 275 21.57 1.77 7.10
C LEU A 275 21.22 0.35 7.51
N CYS A 276 21.18 0.13 8.81
CA CYS A 276 21.05 -1.20 9.40
C CYS A 276 19.73 -1.34 10.17
N PHE A 277 19.17 -2.52 10.06
CA PHE A 277 17.82 -2.85 10.46
C PHE A 277 17.82 -4.14 11.27
N ASN A 278 16.80 -4.29 12.09
CA ASN A 278 16.55 -5.47 12.88
C ASN A 278 15.05 -5.53 13.18
N PHE A 279 14.41 -6.67 12.94
CA PHE A 279 12.97 -6.81 13.17
C PHE A 279 12.61 -6.92 14.66
N ASN A 280 13.56 -7.32 15.51
CA ASN A 280 13.40 -7.41 16.96
C ASN A 280 13.89 -6.14 17.71
N LYS A 281 14.36 -5.09 17.02
CA LYS A 281 14.83 -3.84 17.67
C LYS A 281 14.31 -2.60 16.96
N GLY A 282 14.36 -1.48 17.66
CA GLY A 282 14.00 -0.16 17.17
C GLY A 282 12.51 0.10 17.11
N ASN A 283 12.16 1.28 16.61
CA ASN A 283 10.78 1.67 16.40
C ASN A 283 10.16 0.87 15.24
N ARG A 284 8.99 0.28 15.48
CA ARG A 284 8.30 -0.58 14.53
C ARG A 284 6.81 -0.29 14.52
N VAL A 285 6.15 -0.51 13.39
CA VAL A 285 4.69 -0.52 13.28
C VAL A 285 4.29 -1.89 12.75
N LEU A 286 3.69 -2.72 13.61
CA LEU A 286 3.17 -4.02 13.23
C LEU A 286 1.75 -3.88 12.71
N THR A 287 1.48 -4.46 11.55
CA THR A 287 0.13 -4.50 10.96
C THR A 287 -0.40 -5.92 11.03
N TYR A 288 -1.48 -6.08 11.78
CA TYR A 288 -2.18 -7.33 11.97
C TYR A 288 -3.53 -7.30 11.23
N VAL A 289 -3.81 -8.35 10.47
CA VAL A 289 -5.05 -8.51 9.69
C VAL A 289 -5.91 -9.59 10.33
N ARG A 290 -7.20 -9.33 10.49
CA ARG A 290 -8.13 -10.31 11.05
C ARG A 290 -8.28 -11.52 10.12
N GLU A 291 -8.11 -12.73 10.67
CA GLU A 291 -8.00 -13.98 9.90
C GLU A 291 -9.22 -14.24 8.99
N GLU A 292 -10.43 -14.01 9.48
CA GLU A 292 -11.66 -14.22 8.70
C GLU A 292 -11.76 -13.35 7.42
N ILE A 293 -11.02 -12.26 7.34
CA ILE A 293 -10.91 -11.43 6.13
C ILE A 293 -9.94 -12.10 5.15
N GLU A 294 -8.81 -12.58 5.64
CA GLU A 294 -7.84 -13.29 4.82
C GLU A 294 -8.47 -14.50 4.15
N ASP A 295 -9.26 -15.28 4.89
CA ASP A 295 -9.93 -16.46 4.33
C ASP A 295 -10.97 -16.09 3.28
N LYS A 296 -11.74 -15.01 3.50
CA LYS A 296 -12.65 -14.47 2.49
C LYS A 296 -11.90 -14.05 1.22
N ILE A 297 -10.77 -13.36 1.35
CA ILE A 297 -9.94 -12.94 0.22
C ILE A 297 -9.34 -14.15 -0.50
N LYS A 298 -8.74 -15.10 0.24
CA LYS A 298 -8.16 -16.34 -0.31
C LYS A 298 -9.21 -17.13 -1.09
N ASN A 299 -10.41 -17.28 -0.55
CA ASN A 299 -11.51 -17.97 -1.22
C ASN A 299 -12.00 -17.23 -2.47
N LEU A 300 -12.11 -15.90 -2.44
CA LEU A 300 -12.45 -15.10 -3.62
C LEU A 300 -11.39 -15.24 -4.73
N LEU A 301 -10.11 -15.25 -4.38
CA LEU A 301 -9.00 -15.42 -5.32
C LEU A 301 -8.94 -16.85 -5.89
N LYS A 302 -9.21 -17.86 -5.06
CA LYS A 302 -9.27 -19.27 -5.47
C LYS A 302 -10.42 -19.54 -6.43
N ASN A 303 -11.62 -19.03 -6.12
CA ASN A 303 -12.79 -19.14 -7.00
C ASN A 303 -12.57 -18.45 -8.36
N LYS A 304 -11.78 -17.35 -8.41
CA LYS A 304 -11.38 -16.72 -9.66
C LYS A 304 -10.35 -17.52 -10.46
N LYS A 305 -9.43 -18.23 -9.80
CA LYS A 305 -8.48 -19.16 -10.46
C LYS A 305 -9.20 -20.40 -11.03
N GLU A 306 -10.23 -20.90 -10.33
CA GLU A 306 -10.99 -22.09 -10.73
C GLU A 306 -12.04 -21.83 -11.84
N GLN A 307 -12.50 -20.58 -12.01
CA GLN A 307 -13.44 -20.20 -13.08
C GLN A 307 -12.84 -20.16 -14.50
N GLY A 308 -11.60 -20.60 -14.71
CA GLY A 308 -11.07 -20.92 -16.04
C GLY A 308 -10.99 -19.75 -17.04
N THR A 309 -11.29 -18.52 -16.64
CA THR A 309 -10.96 -17.36 -17.45
C THR A 309 -9.44 -17.20 -17.44
N LYS A 310 -8.81 -17.45 -18.59
CA LYS A 310 -7.52 -16.86 -18.97
C LYS A 310 -7.64 -15.34 -19.05
N THR A 311 -7.98 -14.72 -17.94
CA THR A 311 -7.72 -13.31 -17.72
C THR A 311 -6.30 -13.24 -17.20
N SER A 312 -5.53 -12.37 -17.84
CA SER A 312 -4.24 -11.86 -17.38
C SER A 312 -4.25 -11.67 -15.87
N LYS A 313 -3.07 -11.71 -15.24
CA LYS A 313 -2.78 -11.08 -13.95
C LYS A 313 -3.85 -9.99 -13.72
N ILE A 314 -4.68 -10.10 -12.69
CA ILE A 314 -5.39 -8.93 -12.18
C ILE A 314 -4.24 -7.99 -11.83
N THR A 315 -3.90 -7.13 -12.77
CA THR A 315 -2.76 -6.24 -12.64
C THR A 315 -3.14 -5.28 -11.53
N ASP A 316 -2.14 -4.84 -10.76
CA ASP A 316 -2.34 -3.84 -9.70
C ASP A 316 -3.17 -2.63 -10.17
N ILE A 317 -3.22 -2.41 -11.49
CA ILE A 317 -4.11 -1.50 -12.23
C ILE A 317 -5.61 -1.64 -11.87
N GLU A 318 -6.21 -2.82 -11.75
CA GLU A 318 -7.66 -2.92 -11.42
C GLU A 318 -7.95 -2.55 -9.96
N TYR A 319 -7.01 -2.86 -9.06
CA TYR A 319 -7.09 -2.47 -7.65
C TYR A 319 -6.85 -0.97 -7.47
N ILE A 320 -5.83 -0.43 -8.15
CA ILE A 320 -5.58 1.01 -8.26
C ILE A 320 -6.80 1.70 -8.89
N ASP A 321 -7.40 1.16 -9.94
CA ASP A 321 -8.62 1.70 -10.57
C ASP A 321 -9.80 1.69 -9.58
N SER A 322 -9.94 0.66 -8.74
CA SER A 322 -10.96 0.63 -7.68
C SER A 322 -10.74 1.72 -6.62
N ILE A 323 -9.50 1.91 -6.16
CA ILE A 323 -9.13 2.99 -5.24
C ILE A 323 -9.39 4.34 -5.89
N MET A 324 -8.95 4.52 -7.13
CA MET A 324 -9.14 5.74 -7.92
C MET A 324 -10.63 6.03 -8.15
N ASN A 325 -11.45 5.03 -8.45
CA ASN A 325 -12.90 5.20 -8.60
C ASN A 325 -13.58 5.58 -7.28
N LYS A 326 -13.17 4.98 -6.14
CA LYS A 326 -13.63 5.41 -4.80
C LYS A 326 -13.21 6.86 -4.50
N LEU A 327 -11.97 7.21 -4.82
CA LEU A 327 -11.46 8.58 -4.70
C LEU A 327 -12.29 9.55 -5.56
N LEU A 328 -12.68 9.14 -6.76
CA LEU A 328 -13.49 9.95 -7.67
C LEU A 328 -14.97 10.07 -7.25
N SER A 329 -15.50 9.10 -6.50
CA SER A 329 -16.89 9.09 -6.04
C SER A 329 -17.15 9.87 -4.76
N MET A 330 -16.11 10.36 -4.08
CA MET A 330 -16.30 11.21 -2.89
C MET A 330 -16.82 12.59 -3.31
N PRO A 331 -17.76 13.19 -2.54
CA PRO A 331 -18.37 14.46 -2.89
C PRO A 331 -17.29 15.54 -3.07
N GLN A 332 -17.24 16.11 -4.28
CA GLN A 332 -16.23 17.09 -4.65
C GLN A 332 -16.67 18.48 -4.17
N ASN A 333 -15.92 19.06 -3.25
CA ASN A 333 -15.72 20.50 -3.24
C ASN A 333 -14.41 20.72 -4.00
N ILE A 334 -14.47 21.05 -5.29
CA ILE A 334 -13.52 21.86 -6.07
C ILE A 334 -13.71 21.53 -7.56
N ASN A 335 -13.92 22.59 -8.33
CA ASN A 335 -14.06 22.61 -9.77
C ASN A 335 -12.66 22.76 -10.38
N THR A 336 -11.92 21.67 -10.64
CA THR A 336 -10.56 21.74 -11.24
C THR A 336 -10.48 21.05 -12.62
N PRO A 337 -10.44 21.84 -13.72
CA PRO A 337 -10.26 21.34 -15.09
C PRO A 337 -8.99 20.50 -15.33
N SER A 338 -7.94 20.66 -14.51
CA SER A 338 -6.67 19.96 -14.62
C SER A 338 -6.78 18.46 -14.35
N LEU A 339 -7.63 18.04 -13.40
CA LEU A 339 -7.84 16.63 -13.08
C LEU A 339 -8.57 15.91 -14.22
N LEU A 340 -9.61 16.53 -14.78
CA LEU A 340 -10.34 16.02 -15.94
C LEU A 340 -9.42 15.86 -17.17
N TRP A 341 -8.47 16.79 -17.38
CA TRP A 341 -7.51 16.70 -18.48
C TRP A 341 -6.51 15.55 -18.30
N LEU A 342 -5.87 15.44 -17.13
CA LEU A 342 -4.95 14.34 -16.78
C LEU A 342 -5.64 12.97 -16.88
N LEU A 343 -6.88 12.86 -16.42
CA LEU A 343 -7.70 11.65 -16.52
C LEU A 343 -8.09 11.33 -17.97
N SER A 344 -8.37 12.33 -18.80
CA SER A 344 -8.64 12.14 -20.22
C SER A 344 -7.41 11.63 -20.97
N LYS A 345 -6.23 12.14 -20.62
CA LYS A 345 -4.95 11.74 -21.18
C LYS A 345 -4.60 10.30 -20.80
N ARG A 346 -4.71 9.95 -19.51
CA ARG A 346 -4.47 8.58 -19.03
C ARG A 346 -5.45 7.56 -19.62
N ARG A 347 -6.73 7.90 -19.76
CA ARG A 347 -7.70 7.06 -20.49
C ARG A 347 -7.33 6.87 -21.95
N GLY A 348 -6.74 7.87 -22.58
CA GLY A 348 -6.25 7.79 -23.96
C GLY A 348 -5.07 6.82 -24.09
N GLU A 349 -4.10 6.92 -23.19
CA GLU A 349 -2.92 6.05 -23.12
C GLU A 349 -3.31 4.59 -22.85
N LEU A 350 -4.17 4.34 -21.86
CA LEU A 350 -4.63 2.98 -21.51
C LEU A 350 -5.42 2.30 -22.65
N ARG A 351 -6.17 3.08 -23.43
CA ARG A 351 -6.88 2.58 -24.62
C ARG A 351 -5.91 2.20 -25.72
N LYS A 352 -4.78 2.90 -25.84
CA LYS A 352 -3.72 2.59 -26.79
C LYS A 352 -3.01 1.30 -26.38
N GLU A 353 -2.65 1.15 -25.11
CA GLU A 353 -2.03 -0.06 -24.55
C GLU A 353 -2.90 -1.31 -24.77
N LYS A 354 -4.20 -1.26 -24.42
CA LYS A 354 -5.13 -2.39 -24.65
C LYS A 354 -5.28 -2.73 -26.14
N ARG A 355 -5.21 -1.73 -27.02
CA ARG A 355 -5.26 -1.95 -28.47
C ARG A 355 -3.98 -2.63 -28.96
N ASP A 356 -2.82 -2.22 -28.47
CA ASP A 356 -1.52 -2.75 -28.88
C ASP A 356 -1.30 -4.18 -28.34
N GLU A 357 -1.79 -4.49 -27.13
CA GLU A 357 -1.84 -5.86 -26.61
C GLU A 357 -2.74 -6.77 -27.46
N TYR A 358 -3.92 -6.27 -27.85
CA TYR A 358 -4.84 -7.02 -28.72
C TYR A 358 -4.23 -7.30 -30.11
N ILE A 359 -3.53 -6.32 -30.69
CA ILE A 359 -2.80 -6.50 -31.96
C ILE A 359 -1.71 -7.57 -31.80
N ARG A 360 -0.89 -7.50 -30.75
CA ARG A 360 0.15 -8.52 -30.47
C ARG A 360 -0.43 -9.94 -30.35
N LYS A 361 -1.61 -10.10 -29.74
CA LYS A 361 -2.29 -11.40 -29.66
C LYS A 361 -2.73 -11.92 -31.03
N ILE A 362 -3.30 -11.05 -31.86
CA ILE A 362 -3.68 -11.41 -33.24
C ILE A 362 -2.45 -11.84 -34.05
N GLU A 363 -1.35 -11.08 -33.95
CA GLU A 363 -0.11 -11.39 -34.67
C GLU A 363 0.51 -12.72 -34.22
N ALA A 364 0.48 -13.01 -32.92
CA ALA A 364 0.95 -14.28 -32.37
C ALA A 364 0.10 -15.47 -32.83
N GLU A 365 -1.23 -15.30 -32.91
CA GLU A 365 -2.13 -16.33 -33.44
C GLU A 365 -1.95 -16.55 -34.94
N ASP A 366 -1.77 -15.48 -35.73
CA ASP A 366 -1.50 -15.57 -37.16
C ASP A 366 -0.16 -16.28 -37.43
N LYS A 367 0.88 -15.98 -36.63
CA LYS A 367 2.18 -16.68 -36.69
C LYS A 367 2.04 -18.18 -36.37
N LYS A 368 1.24 -18.53 -35.36
CA LYS A 368 0.93 -19.94 -35.03
C LYS A 368 0.18 -20.65 -36.17
N ARG A 369 -0.80 -19.99 -36.79
CA ARG A 369 -1.56 -20.53 -37.93
C ARG A 369 -0.68 -20.74 -39.15
N LYS A 370 0.22 -19.80 -39.45
CA LYS A 370 1.20 -19.91 -40.54
C LYS A 370 2.19 -21.05 -40.31
N MET A 371 2.63 -21.27 -39.07
CA MET A 371 3.49 -22.42 -38.72
C MET A 371 2.77 -23.76 -38.81
N ALA A 372 1.45 -23.80 -38.55
CA ALA A 372 0.65 -25.02 -38.67
C ALA A 372 0.29 -25.41 -40.12
N MET A 373 0.56 -24.54 -41.11
CA MET A 373 0.19 -24.71 -42.53
C MET A 373 1.36 -25.11 -43.43
N ILE A 374 2.29 -25.93 -42.94
CA ILE A 374 3.29 -26.60 -43.78
C ILE A 374 2.76 -27.98 -44.18
N PHE A 375 1.83 -28.01 -45.13
CA PHE A 375 1.52 -29.19 -45.95
C PHE A 375 1.30 -28.70 -47.40
N PRO A 376 1.87 -29.37 -48.42
CA PRO A 376 1.87 -28.85 -49.78
C PRO A 376 0.57 -29.24 -50.51
N GLY A 377 -0.21 -28.22 -50.94
CA GLY A 377 -1.30 -28.40 -51.90
C GLY A 377 -2.59 -27.62 -51.59
N GLU A 378 -2.56 -26.30 -51.40
CA GLU A 378 -3.77 -25.53 -51.02
C GLU A 378 -3.86 -24.10 -51.60
N ASP A 379 -3.36 -23.82 -52.81
CA ASP A 379 -3.43 -22.42 -53.30
C ASP A 379 -4.86 -21.96 -53.65
N LYS A 380 -5.73 -22.88 -54.08
CA LYS A 380 -7.17 -22.58 -54.31
C LYS A 380 -7.98 -22.44 -53.02
N ILE A 381 -7.67 -23.25 -52.01
CA ILE A 381 -8.36 -23.25 -50.70
C ILE A 381 -7.95 -22.02 -49.88
N LYS A 382 -6.70 -21.56 -49.99
CA LYS A 382 -6.22 -20.31 -49.39
C LYS A 382 -6.97 -19.08 -49.89
N GLU A 383 -7.27 -19.00 -51.19
CA GLU A 383 -7.96 -17.83 -51.75
C GLU A 383 -9.42 -17.74 -51.29
N GLU A 384 -10.14 -18.86 -51.25
CA GLU A 384 -11.53 -18.89 -50.76
C GLU A 384 -11.63 -18.64 -49.25
N ARG A 385 -10.71 -19.20 -48.46
CA ARG A 385 -10.66 -18.91 -47.01
C ARG A 385 -10.33 -17.44 -46.72
N GLN A 386 -9.42 -16.83 -47.47
CA GLN A 386 -9.09 -15.41 -47.29
C GLN A 386 -10.28 -14.50 -47.64
N LYS A 387 -11.08 -14.85 -48.66
CA LYS A 387 -12.34 -14.15 -48.98
C LYS A 387 -13.37 -14.24 -47.85
N MET A 388 -13.49 -15.40 -47.22
CA MET A 388 -14.37 -15.59 -46.05
C MET A 388 -13.93 -14.74 -44.85
N ILE A 389 -12.65 -14.78 -44.48
CA ILE A 389 -12.10 -14.01 -43.36
C ILE A 389 -12.28 -12.50 -43.59
N ASN A 390 -12.03 -12.02 -44.80
CA ASN A 390 -12.21 -10.61 -45.14
C ASN A 390 -13.69 -10.18 -45.07
N THR A 391 -14.61 -11.09 -45.37
CA THR A 391 -16.05 -10.84 -45.26
C THR A 391 -16.49 -10.75 -43.81
N ASP A 392 -16.06 -11.66 -42.95
CA ASP A 392 -16.36 -11.65 -41.51
C ASP A 392 -15.79 -10.41 -40.82
N LEU A 393 -14.55 -10.02 -41.13
CA LEU A 393 -13.94 -8.79 -40.61
C LEU A 393 -14.72 -7.55 -41.03
N LYS A 394 -15.28 -7.54 -42.25
CA LYS A 394 -16.11 -6.43 -42.74
C LYS A 394 -17.45 -6.37 -41.99
N ILE A 395 -18.06 -7.51 -41.69
CA ILE A 395 -19.29 -7.60 -40.89
C ILE A 395 -19.04 -7.13 -39.45
N GLN A 396 -17.98 -7.61 -38.80
CA GLN A 396 -17.61 -7.22 -37.44
C GLN A 396 -17.33 -5.72 -37.33
N ARG A 397 -16.57 -5.13 -38.27
CA ARG A 397 -16.33 -3.68 -38.31
C ARG A 397 -17.62 -2.87 -38.46
N LYS A 398 -18.58 -3.37 -39.24
CA LYS A 398 -19.88 -2.71 -39.44
C LYS A 398 -20.73 -2.77 -38.16
N SER A 399 -20.72 -3.90 -37.46
CA SER A 399 -21.39 -4.07 -36.16
C SER A 399 -20.80 -3.16 -35.08
N LEU A 400 -19.46 -3.12 -34.96
CA LEU A 400 -18.76 -2.23 -34.02
C LEU A 400 -19.03 -0.75 -34.28
N LYS A 401 -19.04 -0.32 -35.55
CA LYS A 401 -19.43 1.06 -35.91
C LYS A 401 -20.85 1.38 -35.49
N LYS A 402 -21.79 0.44 -35.65
CA LYS A 402 -23.19 0.63 -35.25
C LYS A 402 -23.33 0.82 -33.74
N VAL A 403 -22.76 -0.08 -32.96
CA VAL A 403 -22.76 -0.02 -31.48
C VAL A 403 -22.13 1.28 -30.97
N TYR A 404 -20.99 1.69 -31.56
CA TYR A 404 -20.32 2.93 -31.18
C TYR A 404 -21.17 4.17 -31.48
N THR A 405 -21.85 4.19 -32.64
CA THR A 405 -22.71 5.32 -33.05
C THR A 405 -23.96 5.42 -32.16
N GLU A 406 -24.54 4.29 -31.78
CA GLU A 406 -25.68 4.22 -30.86
C GLU A 406 -25.29 4.72 -29.45
N SER A 407 -24.14 4.25 -28.93
CA SER A 407 -23.62 4.71 -27.62
C SER A 407 -23.33 6.22 -27.58
N LEU A 408 -22.83 6.79 -28.69
CA LEU A 408 -22.60 8.24 -28.81
C LEU A 408 -23.91 9.03 -28.85
N LYS A 409 -24.93 8.51 -29.53
CA LYS A 409 -26.27 9.13 -29.54
C LYS A 409 -26.90 9.15 -28.16
N ASP A 410 -26.80 8.04 -27.42
CA ASP A 410 -27.35 7.95 -26.05
C ASP A 410 -26.66 8.93 -25.10
N LYS A 411 -25.33 9.07 -25.20
CA LYS A 411 -24.56 10.06 -24.42
C LYS A 411 -24.89 11.50 -24.80
N LEU A 412 -25.08 11.79 -26.08
CA LEU A 412 -25.47 13.12 -26.52
C LEU A 412 -26.90 13.46 -26.05
N GLN A 413 -27.79 12.47 -26.03
CA GLN A 413 -29.16 12.65 -25.58
C GLN A 413 -29.26 12.80 -24.06
N SER A 414 -28.43 12.09 -23.28
CA SER A 414 -28.34 12.30 -21.83
C SER A 414 -27.77 13.67 -21.48
N GLN A 415 -26.73 14.14 -22.20
CA GLN A 415 -26.21 15.50 -22.04
C GLN A 415 -27.25 16.57 -22.40
N LYS A 416 -28.03 16.37 -23.47
CA LYS A 416 -29.14 17.26 -23.82
C LYS A 416 -30.23 17.29 -22.75
N ARG A 417 -30.54 16.16 -22.08
CA ARG A 417 -31.49 16.12 -20.96
C ARG A 417 -30.97 16.85 -19.73
N LEU A 418 -29.68 16.71 -19.41
CA LEU A 418 -29.04 17.45 -18.31
C LEU A 418 -29.06 18.96 -18.56
N LEU A 419 -28.78 19.40 -19.79
CA LEU A 419 -28.87 20.81 -20.18
C LEU A 419 -30.31 21.36 -20.17
N LYS A 420 -31.32 20.51 -20.39
CA LYS A 420 -32.73 20.92 -20.39
C LYS A 420 -33.34 21.00 -18.98
N HIS A 421 -32.74 20.34 -18.00
CA HIS A 421 -33.17 20.35 -16.59
C HIS A 421 -32.30 21.21 -15.67
N GLY A 422 -31.11 21.63 -16.11
CA GLY A 422 -30.28 22.64 -15.44
C GLY A 422 -30.62 24.05 -15.90
N MET A 423 -31.81 24.55 -15.51
CA MET A 423 -32.14 25.96 -15.67
C MET A 423 -31.44 26.73 -14.53
N PHE A 424 -30.45 27.53 -14.90
CA PHE A 424 -29.87 28.59 -14.08
C PHE A 424 -30.99 29.39 -13.39
N ARG A 425 -31.04 29.32 -12.06
CA ARG A 425 -31.43 30.47 -11.24
C ARG A 425 -30.16 30.88 -10.51
N PHE A 426 -29.51 31.91 -11.06
CA PHE A 426 -28.60 32.76 -10.32
C PHE A 426 -29.36 33.49 -9.22
#